data_AF-A0A165QF48-F1
#
_entry.id   AF-A0A165QF48-F1
#
_cell.length_a   1.000
_cell.length_b   1.000
_cell.length_c   1.000
_cell.angle_alpha   90.00
_cell.angle_beta   90.00
_cell.angle_gamma   90.00
#
_symmetry.space_group_name_H-M   'P 1'
#
loop_
_entity.id
_entity.type
_entity.pdbx_description
1 polymer ?
#
loop_
_entity_poly.entity_id
_entity_poly.type
_entity_poly.pdbx_seq_one_letter_code
_entity_poly.pdbx_strand_id
1 'polypeptide(L)'
;MAIDLAANGLSKDDTLIIEIMSLAYKANLATDYAVFVSFDGHVSMLRVAIAKSKKEYQFKLAETYLLPSCTATQLERFEKLERIRGRLQRLLDTGDIAACGMATVPECHDLFIL
;
A
#
# COMPACT_ATOMS: atom_id res chain seq x y z
N MET A 1 -2.38 -22.76 5.48
CA MET A 1 -1.16 -22.93 6.29
C MET A 1 -0.70 -21.54 6.69
N ALA A 2 -0.87 -21.16 7.96
CA ALA A 2 -0.37 -19.87 8.44
C ALA A 2 1.15 -20.00 8.65
N ILE A 3 1.94 -19.19 7.96
CA ILE A 3 3.39 -19.14 8.20
C ILE A 3 3.57 -18.44 9.55
N ASP A 4 4.23 -19.12 10.49
CA ASP A 4 4.60 -18.50 11.77
C ASP A 4 5.79 -17.56 11.52
N LEU A 5 5.48 -16.29 11.27
CA LEU A 5 6.45 -15.26 10.90
C LEU A 5 7.36 -14.88 12.08
N ALA A 6 6.96 -15.17 13.32
CA ALA A 6 7.77 -14.91 14.52
C ALA A 6 8.96 -15.87 14.65
N ALA A 7 8.84 -17.11 14.14
CA ALA A 7 9.89 -18.11 14.21
C ALA A 7 11.12 -17.81 13.32
N ASN A 8 11.01 -16.86 12.40
CA ASN A 8 12.07 -16.53 11.43
C ASN A 8 12.86 -15.25 11.76
N GLY A 9 12.68 -14.66 12.95
CA GLY A 9 13.39 -13.45 13.36
C GLY A 9 12.96 -12.17 12.62
N LEU A 10 11.79 -12.20 11.95
CA LEU A 10 11.23 -11.03 11.30
C LEU A 10 10.76 -10.01 12.34
N SER A 11 11.02 -8.73 12.06
CA SER A 11 10.48 -7.66 12.89
C SER A 11 8.97 -7.52 12.72
N LYS A 12 8.32 -6.79 13.65
CA LYS A 12 6.90 -6.45 13.52
C LYS A 12 6.63 -5.67 12.23
N ASP A 13 7.56 -4.82 11.82
CA ASP A 13 7.48 -4.07 10.57
C ASP A 13 7.51 -4.99 9.35
N ASP A 14 8.42 -5.97 9.32
CA ASP A 14 8.53 -6.92 8.20
C ASP A 14 7.26 -7.75 8.04
N THR A 15 6.68 -8.17 9.17
CA THR A 15 5.40 -8.88 9.20
C THR A 15 4.28 -8.02 8.60
N LEU A 16 4.21 -6.74 8.95
CA LEU A 16 3.22 -5.81 8.40
C LEU A 16 3.43 -5.54 6.91
N ILE A 17 4.67 -5.43 6.45
CA ILE A 17 4.98 -5.22 5.03
C ILE A 17 4.49 -6.43 4.21
N ILE A 18 4.76 -7.65 4.67
CA ILE A 18 4.29 -8.89 4.03
C ILE A 18 2.75 -8.92 4.01
N GLU A 19 2.10 -8.52 5.10
CA GLU A 19 0.65 -8.46 5.18
C GLU A 19 0.05 -7.43 4.20
N ILE A 20 0.64 -6.24 4.11
CA ILE A 20 0.26 -5.20 3.14
C ILE A 20 0.39 -5.72 1.70
N MET A 21 1.48 -6.40 1.37
CA MET A 21 1.67 -7.00 0.05
C MET A 21 0.60 -8.05 -0.26
N SER A 22 0.28 -8.91 0.72
CA SER A 22 -0.78 -9.92 0.60
C SER A 22 -2.16 -9.29 0.42
N LEU A 23 -2.50 -8.25 1.18
CA LEU A 23 -3.77 -7.52 1.05
C LEU A 23 -3.89 -6.84 -0.30
N ALA A 24 -2.83 -6.20 -0.79
CA ALA A 24 -2.84 -5.58 -2.11
C ALA A 24 -3.04 -6.59 -3.24
N TYR A 25 -2.40 -7.76 -3.14
CA TYR A 25 -2.63 -8.86 -4.08
C TYR A 25 -4.09 -9.32 -4.06
N LYS A 26 -4.66 -9.54 -2.86
CA LYS A 26 -6.08 -9.89 -2.73
C LYS A 26 -7.00 -8.80 -3.28
N ALA A 27 -6.71 -7.53 -3.02
CA ALA A 27 -7.51 -6.40 -3.49
C ALA A 27 -7.51 -6.31 -5.01
N ASN A 28 -6.36 -6.56 -5.66
CA ASN A 28 -6.27 -6.72 -7.10
C ASN A 28 -7.16 -7.84 -7.64
N LEU A 29 -7.26 -8.96 -6.93
CA LEU A 29 -8.10 -10.08 -7.38
C LEU A 29 -9.59 -9.79 -7.18
N ALA A 30 -9.94 -9.19 -6.04
CA ALA A 30 -11.32 -9.02 -5.59
C ALA A 30 -12.02 -7.76 -6.17
N THR A 31 -11.26 -6.77 -6.63
CA THR A 31 -11.80 -5.50 -7.12
C THR A 31 -11.39 -5.22 -8.57
N ASP A 32 -12.05 -4.25 -9.20
CA ASP A 32 -11.67 -3.78 -10.54
C ASP A 32 -10.45 -2.85 -10.53
N TYR A 33 -10.09 -2.32 -9.36
CA TYR A 33 -8.93 -1.46 -9.18
C TYR A 33 -7.63 -2.20 -9.48
N ALA A 34 -6.62 -1.42 -9.89
CA ALA A 34 -5.24 -1.89 -9.95
C ALA A 34 -4.46 -1.36 -8.75
N VAL A 35 -4.06 -2.27 -7.86
CA VAL A 35 -3.29 -1.98 -6.64
C VAL A 35 -1.83 -2.32 -6.88
N PHE A 36 -0.93 -1.38 -6.61
CA PHE A 36 0.50 -1.53 -6.77
C PHE A 36 1.14 -1.46 -5.40
N VAL A 37 1.98 -2.44 -5.07
CA VAL A 37 2.86 -2.39 -3.91
C VAL A 37 4.28 -2.58 -4.40
N SER A 38 5.15 -1.67 -4.00
CA SER A 38 6.58 -1.71 -4.32
C SER A 38 7.36 -1.53 -3.03
N PHE A 39 8.21 -2.49 -2.71
CA PHE A 39 9.15 -2.38 -1.60
C PHE A 39 10.56 -2.35 -2.16
N ASP A 40 11.29 -1.29 -1.82
CA ASP A 40 12.71 -1.14 -2.13
C ASP A 40 13.51 -1.36 -0.83
N GLY A 41 14.23 -2.47 -0.77
CA GLY A 41 15.04 -2.84 0.39
C GLY A 41 16.30 -1.99 0.55
N HIS A 42 16.84 -1.40 -0.52
CA HIS A 42 18.04 -0.58 -0.46
C HIS A 42 17.78 0.74 0.27
N VAL A 43 16.65 1.37 -0.03
CA VAL A 43 16.22 2.62 0.60
C VAL A 43 15.10 2.42 1.62
N SER A 44 14.80 1.18 2.01
CA SER A 44 13.74 0.83 2.99
C SER A 44 12.40 1.54 2.75
N MET A 45 12.06 1.72 1.47
CA MET A 45 10.87 2.46 1.02
C MET A 45 9.75 1.48 0.68
N LEU A 46 8.56 1.77 1.16
CA LEU A 46 7.33 1.10 0.73
C LEU A 46 6.43 2.11 0.02
N ARG A 47 5.99 1.77 -1.20
CA ARG A 47 4.98 2.52 -1.94
C ARG A 47 3.75 1.65 -2.12
N VAL A 48 2.58 2.24 -1.86
CA VAL A 48 1.27 1.65 -2.18
C VAL A 48 0.49 2.64 -3.04
N ALA A 49 0.04 2.22 -4.21
CA ALA A 49 -0.76 3.04 -5.11
C ALA A 49 -1.99 2.27 -5.60
N ILE A 50 -3.12 2.95 -5.73
CA ILE A 50 -4.36 2.38 -6.25
C ILE A 50 -4.76 3.19 -7.48
N ALA A 51 -5.01 2.52 -8.59
CA ALA A 51 -5.44 3.11 -9.84
C ALA A 51 -6.86 2.68 -10.21
N LYS A 52 -7.49 3.48 -11.06
CA LYS A 52 -8.91 3.39 -11.44
C LYS A 52 -9.33 1.99 -11.85
N SER A 53 -8.56 1.34 -12.72
CA SER A 53 -8.78 -0.06 -13.05
C SER A 53 -7.54 -0.74 -13.61
N LYS A 54 -7.60 -2.06 -13.80
CA LYS A 54 -6.56 -2.85 -14.50
C LYS A 54 -6.35 -2.42 -15.96
N LYS A 55 -7.37 -1.84 -16.60
CA LYS A 55 -7.29 -1.32 -17.98
C LYS A 55 -6.88 0.15 -18.02
N GLU A 56 -7.10 0.87 -16.93
CA GLU A 56 -6.87 2.31 -16.78
C GLU A 56 -5.87 2.57 -15.63
N TYR A 57 -4.79 1.79 -15.58
CA TYR A 57 -3.86 1.79 -14.45
C TYR A 57 -2.99 3.06 -14.35
N GLN A 58 -2.94 3.85 -15.41
CA GLN A 58 -2.29 5.16 -15.48
C GLN A 58 -3.01 6.21 -14.62
N PHE A 59 -4.32 6.07 -14.43
CA PHE A 59 -5.12 6.99 -13.63
C PHE A 59 -5.05 6.59 -12.16
N LYS A 60 -4.09 7.17 -11.42
CA LYS A 60 -3.92 6.93 -9.97
C LYS A 60 -5.01 7.64 -9.20
N LEU A 61 -5.77 6.89 -8.41
CA LEU A 61 -6.80 7.43 -7.52
C LEU A 61 -6.22 7.79 -6.16
N ALA A 62 -5.29 6.97 -5.67
CA ALA A 62 -4.65 7.20 -4.39
C ALA A 62 -3.23 6.65 -4.34
N GLU A 63 -2.40 7.28 -3.53
CA GLU A 63 -1.00 6.89 -3.39
C GLU A 63 -0.46 7.21 -1.99
N THR A 64 0.45 6.37 -1.50
CA THR A 64 1.15 6.59 -0.24
C THR A 64 2.56 6.05 -0.32
N TYR A 65 3.50 6.86 0.17
CA TYR A 65 4.90 6.51 0.32
C TYR A 65 5.25 6.44 1.80
N LEU A 66 5.99 5.41 2.16
CA LEU A 66 6.67 5.28 3.44
C LEU A 66 8.16 5.25 3.15
N LEU A 67 8.81 6.39 3.37
CA LEU A 67 10.27 6.52 3.29
C LEU A 67 10.85 6.35 4.70
N PRO A 68 12.09 5.83 4.83
CA PRO A 68 12.83 6.00 6.07
C PRO A 68 13.04 7.49 6.28
N SER A 69 12.41 8.04 7.31
CA SER A 69 12.63 9.43 7.69
C SER A 69 13.74 9.46 8.73
N CYS A 70 14.68 10.38 8.54
CA CYS A 70 15.79 10.62 9.49
C CYS A 70 15.30 11.05 10.87
N THR A 71 14.05 11.51 10.97
CA THR A 71 13.42 12.03 12.19
C THR A 71 12.27 11.18 12.69
N ALA A 72 11.72 10.27 11.87
CA ALA A 72 10.60 9.43 12.30
C ALA A 72 11.08 8.33 13.24
N THR A 73 10.38 8.22 14.36
CA THR A 73 10.55 7.13 15.32
C THR A 73 10.06 5.81 14.70
N GLN A 74 10.57 4.68 15.22
CA GLN A 74 10.07 3.36 14.83
C GLN A 74 8.55 3.23 15.07
N LEU A 75 8.02 3.87 16.11
CA LEU A 75 6.58 3.90 16.40
C LEU A 75 5.78 4.57 15.27
N GLU A 76 6.21 5.74 14.80
CA GLU A 76 5.53 6.45 13.71
C GLU A 76 5.56 5.65 12.41
N ARG A 77 6.65 4.93 12.15
CA ARG A 77 6.74 4.01 11.00
C ARG A 77 5.73 2.88 11.13
N PHE A 78 5.68 2.23 12.28
CA PHE A 78 4.72 1.16 12.58
C PHE A 78 3.26 1.63 12.43
N GLU A 79 2.91 2.79 13.01
CA GLU A 79 1.56 3.39 12.88
C GLU A 79 1.18 3.72 11.43
N LYS A 80 2.16 4.07 10.59
CA LYS A 80 1.92 4.29 9.16
C LYS A 80 1.65 2.97 8.43
N LEU A 81 2.41 1.91 8.73
CA LEU A 81 2.17 0.57 8.18
C LEU A 81 0.79 0.04 8.58
N GLU A 82 0.43 0.14 9.86
CA GLU A 82 -0.89 -0.21 10.40
C GLU A 82 -2.03 0.53 9.67
N ARG A 83 -1.86 1.84 9.43
CA ARG A 83 -2.82 2.61 8.64
C ARG A 83 -2.94 2.11 7.22
N ILE A 84 -1.83 1.84 6.52
CA ILE A 84 -1.86 1.30 5.16
C ILE A 84 -2.59 -0.04 5.11
N ARG A 85 -2.27 -0.96 6.04
CA ARG A 85 -2.94 -2.25 6.17
C ARG A 85 -4.45 -2.07 6.34
N GLY A 86 -4.88 -1.26 7.31
CA GLY A 86 -6.30 -1.05 7.60
C GLY A 86 -7.08 -0.36 6.46
N ARG A 87 -6.39 0.40 5.60
CA ARG A 87 -6.99 1.00 4.40
C ARG A 87 -7.20 -0.04 3.29
N LEU A 88 -6.19 -0.88 3.03
CA LEU A 88 -6.32 -1.98 2.07
C LEU A 88 -7.35 -3.02 2.50
N GLN A 89 -7.43 -3.32 3.80
CA GLN A 89 -8.46 -4.20 4.34
C GLN A 89 -9.86 -3.60 4.12
N ARG A 90 -10.04 -2.29 4.38
CA ARG A 90 -11.31 -1.62 4.08
C ARG A 90 -11.68 -1.66 2.59
N LEU A 91 -10.71 -1.45 1.70
CA LEU A 91 -10.95 -1.58 0.26
C LEU A 91 -11.44 -3.00 -0.10
N LEU A 92 -10.88 -4.03 0.52
CA LEU A 92 -11.33 -5.41 0.34
C LEU A 92 -12.74 -5.65 0.89
N ASP A 93 -13.06 -5.08 2.04
CA ASP A 93 -14.34 -5.30 2.72
C ASP A 93 -15.48 -4.55 2.02
N THR A 94 -15.24 -3.34 1.50
CA THR A 94 -16.27 -2.47 0.92
C THR A 94 -16.26 -2.42 -0.59
N GLY A 95 -15.14 -2.73 -1.24
CA GLY A 95 -14.93 -2.50 -2.67
C GLY A 95 -14.89 -1.02 -3.06
N ASP A 96 -14.85 -0.08 -2.10
CA ASP A 96 -14.96 1.36 -2.34
C ASP A 96 -13.67 2.10 -1.95
N ILE A 97 -13.08 2.77 -2.93
CA ILE A 97 -11.88 3.60 -2.75
C ILE A 97 -12.12 4.82 -1.85
N ALA A 98 -13.34 5.37 -1.82
CA ALA A 98 -13.66 6.52 -0.96
C ALA A 98 -13.57 6.15 0.52
N ALA A 99 -13.90 4.90 0.87
CA ALA A 99 -13.75 4.34 2.22
C ALA A 99 -12.29 4.02 2.58
N CYS A 100 -11.39 3.93 1.58
CA CYS A 100 -9.98 3.59 1.75
C CYS A 100 -9.17 4.75 2.37
N GLY A 101 -9.63 6.00 2.28
CA GLY A 101 -9.05 7.14 3.02
C GLY A 101 -7.56 7.37 2.78
N MET A 102 -7.01 6.88 1.67
CA MET A 102 -5.66 7.19 1.19
C MET A 102 -5.63 8.61 0.61
N ALA A 103 -4.46 9.23 0.58
CA ALA A 103 -4.31 10.54 -0.06
C ALA A 103 -4.72 10.41 -1.53
N THR A 104 -5.81 11.09 -1.90
CA THR A 104 -6.27 11.12 -3.28
C THR A 104 -5.28 11.89 -4.11
N VAL A 105 -4.84 11.32 -5.23
CA VAL A 105 -4.05 12.09 -6.20
C VAL A 105 -5.03 13.05 -6.88
N PRO A 106 -4.76 14.37 -6.94
CA PRO A 106 -5.57 15.27 -7.75
C PRO A 106 -5.64 14.71 -9.17
N GLU A 107 -6.80 14.76 -9.82
CA GLU A 107 -6.94 14.34 -11.21
C GLU A 107 -5.88 15.07 -12.04
N CYS A 108 -4.83 14.33 -12.41
CA CYS A 108 -3.70 14.89 -13.13
C CYS A 108 -4.12 15.02 -14.58
N HIS A 109 -4.73 16.17 -14.90
CA HIS A 109 -4.75 16.68 -16.27
C HIS A 109 -3.30 16.86 -16.72
N ASP A 110 -2.95 16.17 -17.80
CA ASP A 110 -1.75 16.33 -18.61
C ASP A 110 -0.39 16.24 -17.87
N LEU A 111 0.18 15.03 -17.86
CA LEU A 111 1.64 14.88 -17.81
C LEU A 111 2.13 14.11 -19.03
N PHE A 112 2.66 14.88 -19.99
CA PHE A 112 3.52 14.43 -21.07
C PHE A 112 4.68 13.59 -20.49
N ILE A 113 4.95 12.46 -21.14
CA ILE A 113 6.27 11.80 -21.05
C ILE A 113 6.87 11.90 -22.46
N LEU A 114 7.98 12.65 -22.55
CA LEU A 114 8.90 12.73 -23.69
C LEU A 114 9.53 11.37 -23.98
#